data_AF-A0A2W7NAY6-F1
#
_entry.id   AF-A0A2W7NAY6-F1
#
_cell.length_a   1.000
_cell.length_b   1.000
_cell.length_c   1.000
_cell.angle_alpha   90.00
_cell.angle_beta   90.00
_cell.angle_gamma   90.00
#
_symmetry.space_group_name_H-M   'P 1'
#
loop_
_entity.id
_entity.type
_entity.pdbx_description
1 polymer ?
#
loop_
_entity_poly.entity_id
_entity_poly.type
_entity_poly.pdbx_seq_one_letter_code
_entity_poly.pdbx_strand_id
1 'polypeptide(L)'
;MDVFSLNQKSIERYENFSRSFANIRSEDLQFAIDRAYNERRYVREPLISLNPRFRPGASVDERAIDGTILADTAKVFRRNDGAPIELYVHQDMALGMAQSGKGFVVTTGTGSGKSLCFFIPLIDAAIRARAADGP
;
A
#
# COMPACT_ATOMS: atom_id res chain seq x y z
N MET A 1 -12.64 2.20 21.57
CA MET A 1 -11.46 3.11 21.64
C MET A 1 -11.84 4.38 20.90
N ASP A 2 -11.86 5.53 21.56
CA ASP A 2 -12.25 6.80 20.93
C ASP A 2 -11.07 7.40 20.15
N VAL A 3 -11.19 7.46 18.83
CA VAL A 3 -10.17 7.97 17.91
C VAL A 3 -9.85 9.45 18.16
N PHE A 4 -10.83 10.23 18.62
CA PHE A 4 -10.63 11.65 18.92
C PHE A 4 -9.81 11.82 20.19
N SER A 5 -10.10 11.04 21.24
CA SER A 5 -9.26 11.02 22.45
C SER A 5 -7.81 10.61 22.19
N LEU A 6 -7.58 9.67 21.26
CA LEU A 6 -6.24 9.24 20.89
C LEU A 6 -5.48 10.37 20.17
N ASN A 7 -6.13 11.02 19.20
CA ASN A 7 -5.55 12.15 18.48
C ASN A 7 -5.19 13.30 19.43
N GLN A 8 -6.07 13.64 20.36
CA GLN A 8 -5.83 14.69 21.36
C GLN A 8 -4.60 14.37 22.22
N LYS A 9 -4.49 13.12 22.71
CA LYS A 9 -3.31 12.66 23.47
C LYS A 9 -2.02 12.68 22.64
N SER A 10 -2.09 12.34 21.36
CA SER A 10 -0.93 12.39 20.45
C SER A 10 -0.44 13.82 20.24
N ILE A 11 -1.35 14.78 20.05
CA ILE A 11 -1.03 16.21 19.91
C ILE A 11 -0.37 16.74 21.18
N GLU A 12 -0.97 16.48 22.35
CA GLU A 12 -0.44 16.92 23.65
C GLU A 12 0.96 16.37 23.91
N ARG A 13 1.19 15.09 23.60
CA ARG A 13 2.49 14.46 23.80
C ARG A 13 3.56 15.03 22.87
N TYR A 14 3.20 15.31 21.61
CA TYR A 14 4.11 15.95 20.66
C TYR A 14 4.48 17.37 21.08
N GLU A 15 3.51 18.16 21.56
CA GLU A 15 3.76 19.52 22.07
C GLU A 15 4.73 19.50 23.25
N ASN A 16 4.46 18.67 24.27
CA ASN A 16 5.32 18.55 25.44
C ASN A 16 6.74 18.12 25.09
N PHE A 17 6.88 17.18 24.16
CA PHE A 17 8.18 16.74 23.66
C PHE A 17 8.92 17.89 22.95
N SER A 18 8.27 18.58 22.02
CA SER A 18 8.86 19.69 21.26
C SER A 18 9.36 20.84 22.15
N ARG A 19 8.64 21.13 23.25
CA ARG A 19 9.02 22.16 24.23
C ARG A 19 10.20 21.75 25.13
N SER A 20 10.49 20.46 25.26
CA SER A 20 11.49 19.96 26.22
C SER A 20 12.95 20.22 25.84
N PHE A 21 13.24 20.60 24.59
CA PHE A 21 14.62 20.70 24.07
C PHE A 21 15.26 22.08 24.22
N ALA A 22 14.49 23.13 24.51
CA ALA A 22 15.02 24.50 24.54
C ALA A 22 14.48 25.28 25.74
N ASN A 23 15.38 25.92 26.48
CA ASN A 23 15.03 26.90 27.51
C ASN A 23 15.17 28.30 26.92
N ILE A 24 14.04 28.97 26.69
CA ILE A 24 13.98 30.30 26.06
C ILE A 24 14.04 31.36 27.17
N ARG A 25 15.13 32.13 27.21
CA ARG A 25 15.34 33.17 28.24
C ARG A 25 14.74 34.53 27.89
N SER A 26 14.42 34.75 26.61
CA SER A 26 13.90 36.03 26.12
C SER A 26 12.37 36.04 26.22
N GLU A 27 11.80 36.99 26.95
CA GLU A 27 10.36 37.06 27.21
C GLU A 27 9.54 37.29 25.93
N ASP A 28 10.05 38.10 25.01
CA ASP A 28 9.43 38.38 23.71
C ASP A 28 9.35 37.12 22.81
N LEU A 29 10.42 36.33 22.77
CA LEU A 29 10.47 35.06 22.06
C LEU A 29 9.57 34.01 22.73
N GLN A 30 9.58 33.93 24.06
CA GLN A 30 8.71 33.03 24.82
C GLN A 30 7.24 33.31 24.50
N PHE A 31 6.82 34.58 24.53
CA PHE A 31 5.46 34.99 24.18
C PHE A 31 5.09 34.62 22.74
N ALA A 32 5.97 34.89 21.77
CA ALA A 32 5.72 34.58 20.36
C ALA A 32 5.59 33.07 20.12
N ILE A 33 6.42 32.27 20.79
CA ILE A 33 6.44 30.81 20.70
C ILE A 33 5.17 30.23 21.36
N ASP A 34 4.81 30.67 22.56
CA ASP A 34 3.60 30.23 23.25
C ASP A 34 2.35 30.55 22.42
N ARG A 35 2.30 31.73 21.78
CA ARG A 35 1.23 32.08 20.85
C ARG A 35 1.16 31.11 19.66
N ALA A 36 2.29 30.79 19.04
CA ALA A 36 2.33 29.87 17.90
C ALA A 36 1.87 28.44 18.28
N TYR A 37 2.18 28.01 19.50
CA TYR A 37 1.70 26.73 20.03
C TYR A 37 0.19 26.75 20.30
N ASN A 38 -0.31 27.82 20.94
CA ASN A 38 -1.75 28.00 21.20
C ASN A 38 -2.59 28.06 19.92
N GLU A 39 -2.03 28.63 18.84
CA GLU A 39 -2.64 28.65 17.50
C GLU A 39 -2.62 27.27 16.79
N ARG A 40 -2.01 26.23 17.39
CA ARG A 40 -1.87 24.87 16.83
C ARG A 40 -1.30 24.83 15.41
N ARG A 41 -0.47 25.81 15.01
CA ARG A 41 0.11 25.91 13.66
C ARG A 41 0.95 24.70 13.21
N TYR A 42 1.42 23.90 14.15
CA TYR A 42 2.22 22.69 13.92
C TYR A 42 1.37 21.41 13.78
N VAL A 43 0.09 21.47 14.13
CA VAL A 43 -0.84 20.35 13.98
C VAL A 43 -1.45 20.41 12.59
N ARG A 44 -1.18 19.41 11.76
CA ARG A 44 -1.92 19.29 10.49
C ARG A 44 -3.34 18.83 10.78
N GLU A 45 -4.29 19.35 10.01
CA GLU A 45 -5.67 18.86 10.05
C GLU A 45 -5.71 17.35 9.75
N PRO A 46 -6.64 16.62 10.39
CA PRO A 46 -6.79 15.19 10.13
C PRO A 46 -7.11 14.96 8.66
N LEU A 47 -6.26 14.18 7.98
CA LEU A 47 -6.49 13.79 6.59
C LEU A 47 -7.61 12.74 6.54
N ILE A 48 -8.81 13.17 6.15
CA ILE A 48 -9.90 12.25 5.82
C ILE A 48 -9.71 11.80 4.38
N SER A 49 -9.12 10.61 4.20
CA SER A 49 -8.99 9.99 2.89
C SER A 49 -10.11 8.98 2.70
N LEU A 50 -10.94 9.19 1.68
CA LEU A 50 -11.75 8.11 1.12
C LEU A 50 -10.79 7.21 0.34
N ASN A 51 -10.63 5.95 0.76
CA ASN A 51 -9.91 4.93 0.00
C ASN A 51 -10.94 4.10 -0.79
N PRO A 52 -11.43 4.58 -1.95
CA PRO A 52 -12.28 3.76 -2.80
C PRO A 52 -11.49 2.51 -3.18
N ARG A 53 -12.15 1.36 -3.12
CA ARG A 53 -11.52 0.10 -3.56
C ARG A 53 -11.22 0.22 -5.05
N PHE A 54 -10.05 -0.27 -5.46
CA PHE A 54 -9.72 -0.38 -6.88
C PHE A 54 -10.74 -1.26 -7.60
N ARG A 55 -10.93 -1.02 -8.90
CA ARG A 55 -11.87 -1.79 -9.71
C ARG A 55 -11.43 -3.26 -9.72
N PRO A 56 -12.32 -4.22 -9.35
CA PRO A 56 -12.01 -5.64 -9.43
C PRO A 56 -11.75 -6.04 -10.90
N GLY A 57 -10.76 -6.89 -11.11
CA GLY A 57 -10.46 -7.58 -12.35
C GLY A 57 -10.77 -9.07 -12.22
N ALA A 58 -10.09 -9.90 -13.00
CA ALA A 58 -10.22 -11.36 -12.93
C ALA A 58 -9.50 -11.96 -11.70
N SER A 59 -9.94 -13.13 -11.25
CA SER A 59 -9.20 -13.93 -10.28
C SER A 59 -8.04 -14.68 -10.94
N VAL A 60 -7.08 -15.13 -10.13
CA VAL A 60 -6.02 -16.02 -10.64
C VAL A 60 -6.54 -17.36 -11.18
N ASP A 61 -7.73 -17.81 -10.74
CA ASP A 61 -8.33 -19.05 -11.25
C ASP A 61 -8.95 -18.85 -12.62
N GLU A 62 -9.63 -17.73 -12.83
CA GLU A 62 -10.11 -17.34 -14.16
C GLU A 62 -8.95 -17.21 -15.16
N ARG A 63 -7.82 -16.65 -14.71
CA ARG A 63 -6.59 -16.55 -15.51
C ARG A 63 -5.84 -17.86 -15.71
N ALA A 64 -6.08 -18.86 -14.87
CA ALA A 64 -5.61 -20.22 -15.15
C ALA A 64 -6.53 -20.93 -16.15
N ILE A 65 -7.84 -20.72 -16.04
CA ILE A 65 -8.84 -21.31 -16.94
C ILE A 65 -8.66 -20.80 -18.38
N ASP A 66 -8.39 -19.51 -18.56
CA ASP A 66 -8.16 -18.91 -19.88
C ASP A 66 -6.73 -19.14 -20.43
N GLY A 67 -5.84 -19.77 -19.64
CA GLY A 67 -4.48 -20.09 -20.02
C GLY A 67 -3.47 -18.94 -19.90
N THR A 68 -3.88 -17.76 -19.40
CA THR A 68 -2.97 -16.64 -19.15
C THR A 68 -1.85 -17.02 -18.17
N ILE A 69 -2.16 -17.81 -17.15
CA ILE A 69 -1.18 -18.41 -16.23
C ILE A 69 -1.37 -19.92 -16.13
N LEU A 70 -0.36 -20.63 -15.62
CA LEU A 70 -0.49 -22.05 -15.33
C LEU A 70 -1.42 -22.30 -14.13
N ALA A 71 -2.11 -23.45 -14.13
CA ALA A 71 -2.91 -23.89 -12.99
C ALA A 71 -2.07 -24.01 -11.70
N ASP A 72 -0.81 -24.44 -11.80
CA ASP A 72 0.10 -24.50 -10.65
C ASP A 72 0.51 -23.12 -10.15
N THR A 73 0.61 -22.12 -11.03
CA THR A 73 0.81 -20.72 -10.64
C THR A 73 -0.38 -20.24 -9.83
N ALA A 74 -1.62 -20.50 -10.27
CA ALA A 74 -2.81 -20.12 -9.52
C ALA A 74 -2.82 -20.73 -8.11
N LYS A 75 -2.41 -21.99 -7.94
CA LYS A 75 -2.30 -22.65 -6.62
C LYS A 75 -1.33 -21.95 -5.66
N VAL A 76 -0.32 -21.23 -6.16
CA VAL A 76 0.60 -20.44 -5.33
C VAL A 76 -0.08 -19.17 -4.80
N PHE A 77 -0.87 -18.52 -5.64
CA PHE A 77 -1.52 -17.25 -5.31
C PHE A 77 -2.89 -17.47 -4.66
N ARG A 78 -2.83 -17.89 -3.40
CA ARG A 78 -3.99 -18.10 -2.52
C ARG A 78 -3.94 -17.19 -1.30
N ARG A 79 -5.12 -16.86 -0.78
CA ARG A 79 -5.27 -16.27 0.54
C ARG A 79 -5.03 -17.32 1.63
N ASN A 80 -4.87 -16.87 2.87
CA ASN A 80 -4.66 -17.78 4.02
C ASN A 80 -5.81 -18.77 4.25
N ASP A 81 -7.02 -18.42 3.77
CA ASP A 81 -8.23 -19.26 3.80
C ASP A 81 -8.32 -20.24 2.62
N GLY A 82 -7.31 -20.26 1.73
CA GLY A 82 -7.25 -21.10 0.54
C GLY A 82 -8.03 -20.54 -0.65
N ALA A 83 -8.75 -19.43 -0.51
CA ALA A 83 -9.47 -18.80 -1.62
C ALA A 83 -8.49 -18.21 -2.65
N PRO A 84 -8.86 -18.17 -3.95
CA PRO A 84 -8.05 -17.52 -4.97
C PRO A 84 -7.87 -16.03 -4.67
N ILE A 85 -6.72 -15.48 -5.08
CA ILE A 85 -6.53 -14.03 -5.07
C ILE A 85 -7.36 -13.41 -6.20
N GLU A 86 -8.24 -12.48 -5.82
CA GLU A 86 -8.94 -11.59 -6.73
C GLU A 86 -8.01 -10.45 -7.15
N LEU A 87 -7.80 -10.27 -8.45
CA LEU A 87 -6.96 -9.18 -8.95
C LEU A 87 -7.77 -7.90 -9.08
N TYR A 88 -7.06 -6.77 -9.03
CA TYR A 88 -7.58 -5.50 -9.53
C TYR A 88 -7.21 -5.31 -10.99
N VAL A 89 -7.96 -4.46 -11.70
CA VAL A 89 -7.77 -4.23 -13.14
C VAL A 89 -6.31 -3.89 -13.51
N HIS A 90 -5.59 -3.11 -12.71
CA HIS A 90 -4.19 -2.79 -13.00
C HIS A 90 -3.24 -3.99 -12.88
N GLN A 91 -3.53 -4.94 -11.98
CA GLN A 91 -2.77 -6.18 -11.84
C GLN A 91 -3.07 -7.12 -13.00
N ASP A 92 -4.33 -7.22 -13.37
CA ASP A 92 -4.81 -8.05 -14.46
C ASP A 92 -4.26 -7.57 -15.83
N MET A 93 -4.29 -6.27 -16.08
CA MET A 93 -3.65 -5.66 -17.25
C MET A 93 -2.14 -5.90 -17.30
N ALA A 94 -1.45 -5.76 -16.16
CA ALA A 94 -0.02 -6.00 -16.08
C ALA A 94 0.31 -7.47 -16.39
N LEU A 95 -0.50 -8.41 -15.91
CA LEU A 95 -0.35 -9.82 -16.21
C LEU A 95 -0.51 -10.09 -17.72
N GLY A 96 -1.52 -9.53 -18.36
CA GLY A 96 -1.69 -9.64 -19.81
C GLY A 96 -0.52 -9.03 -20.61
N MET A 97 0.01 -7.89 -20.18
CA MET A 97 1.20 -7.28 -20.79
C MET A 97 2.44 -8.18 -20.64
N ALA A 98 2.66 -8.73 -19.45
CA ALA A 98 3.77 -9.64 -19.17
C ALA A 98 3.72 -10.89 -20.05
N GLN A 99 2.56 -11.54 -20.18
CA GLN A 99 2.39 -12.72 -21.02
C GLN A 99 2.61 -12.43 -22.51
N SER A 100 2.32 -11.21 -22.95
CA SER A 100 2.63 -10.78 -24.33
C SER A 100 4.11 -10.47 -24.58
N GLY A 101 5.00 -10.65 -23.58
CA GLY A 101 6.43 -10.35 -23.69
C GLY A 101 6.75 -8.87 -23.77
N LYS A 102 5.80 -7.99 -23.41
CA LYS A 102 5.98 -6.53 -23.47
C LYS A 102 6.48 -6.01 -22.14
N GLY A 103 7.45 -5.09 -22.18
CA GLY A 103 7.80 -4.28 -21.02
C GLY A 103 6.64 -3.34 -20.64
N PHE A 104 6.43 -3.13 -19.34
CA PHE A 104 5.37 -2.25 -18.84
C PHE A 104 5.80 -1.50 -17.56
N VAL A 105 5.15 -0.36 -17.31
CA VAL A 105 5.31 0.44 -16.10
C VAL A 105 3.95 0.56 -15.42
N VAL A 106 3.88 0.25 -14.13
CA VAL A 106 2.62 0.33 -13.35
C VAL A 106 2.59 1.60 -12.51
N THR A 107 1.81 2.59 -12.94
CA THR A 107 1.64 3.88 -12.23
C THR A 107 0.34 3.89 -11.41
N THR A 108 0.38 3.38 -10.19
CA THR A 108 -0.75 3.41 -9.23
C THR A 108 -0.29 3.83 -7.83
N GLY A 109 -1.22 4.28 -6.99
CA GLY A 109 -0.94 4.74 -5.62
C GLY A 109 -0.24 3.71 -4.73
N THR A 110 0.44 4.17 -3.69
CA THR A 110 1.06 3.28 -2.68
C THR A 110 0.01 2.36 -2.05
N GLY A 111 0.35 1.10 -1.80
CA GLY A 111 -0.58 0.13 -1.23
C GLY A 111 -1.59 -0.48 -2.21
N SER A 112 -1.58 -0.12 -3.50
CA SER A 112 -2.49 -0.68 -4.52
C SER A 112 -2.23 -2.16 -4.89
N GLY A 113 -1.20 -2.79 -4.30
CA GLY A 113 -0.81 -4.15 -4.63
C GLY A 113 -0.01 -4.29 -5.93
N LYS A 114 0.81 -3.27 -6.29
CA LYS A 114 1.73 -3.33 -7.45
C LYS A 114 2.65 -4.56 -7.45
N SER A 115 3.01 -5.08 -6.28
CA SER A 115 3.88 -6.26 -6.19
C SER A 115 3.31 -7.46 -6.95
N LEU A 116 1.98 -7.66 -6.92
CA LEU A 116 1.32 -8.73 -7.67
C LEU A 116 1.45 -8.57 -9.19
N CYS A 117 1.58 -7.34 -9.70
CA CYS A 117 1.80 -7.07 -11.13
C CYS A 117 3.11 -7.69 -11.65
N PHE A 118 4.09 -7.90 -10.76
CA PHE A 118 5.41 -8.41 -11.12
C PHE A 118 5.65 -9.83 -10.60
N PHE A 119 5.13 -10.17 -9.41
CA PHE A 119 5.32 -11.50 -8.83
C PHE A 119 4.56 -12.59 -9.55
N ILE A 120 3.30 -12.33 -9.96
CA ILE A 120 2.53 -13.34 -10.69
C ILE A 120 3.25 -13.76 -11.97
N PRO A 121 3.61 -12.85 -12.90
CA PRO A 121 4.29 -13.27 -14.13
C PRO A 121 5.69 -13.83 -13.88
N LEU A 122 6.43 -13.32 -12.87
CA LEU A 122 7.75 -13.86 -12.53
C LEU A 122 7.67 -15.31 -12.04
N ILE A 123 6.74 -15.61 -11.13
CA ILE A 123 6.55 -16.95 -10.59
C ILE A 123 5.99 -17.88 -11.66
N ASP A 124 5.06 -17.40 -12.51
CA ASP A 124 4.56 -18.18 -13.65
C ASP A 124 5.69 -18.59 -14.60
N ALA A 125 6.58 -17.65 -14.94
CA ALA A 125 7.76 -17.92 -15.76
C ALA A 125 8.71 -18.93 -15.09
N ALA A 126 8.96 -18.81 -13.78
CA ALA A 126 9.80 -19.76 -13.06
C ALA A 126 9.20 -21.18 -13.01
N ILE A 127 7.88 -21.29 -12.83
CA ILE A 127 7.19 -22.59 -12.85
C ILE A 127 7.22 -23.19 -14.26
N ARG A 128 7.00 -22.39 -15.31
CA ARG A 128 7.12 -22.81 -16.71
C ARG A 128 8.53 -23.33 -17.02
N ALA A 129 9.57 -22.61 -16.60
CA ALA A 129 10.96 -23.01 -16.80
C ALA A 129 11.25 -24.35 -16.11
N ARG A 130 10.84 -24.50 -14.84
CA ARG A 130 11.01 -25.76 -14.10
C ARG A 130 10.29 -26.94 -14.77
N ALA A 131 9.09 -26.72 -15.32
CA ALA A 131 8.36 -27.77 -16.02
C ALA A 131 9.03 -28.17 -17.35
N ALA A 132 9.75 -27.24 -18.00
CA ALA A 132 10.46 -27.49 -19.25
C ALA A 132 11.80 -28.22 -19.05
N ASP A 133 12.51 -27.95 -17.95
CA ASP A 133 13.81 -28.58 -17.64
C ASP A 133 13.71 -30.05 -17.18
N GLY A 134 12.49 -30.59 -17.00
CA GLY A 134 12.25 -31.95 -16.53
C GLY A 134 12.61 -32.15 -15.04
N PRO A 135 12.22 -33.30 -14.44
CA PRO A 135 12.53 -33.62 -13.05
C PRO A 135 14.03 -33.88 -12.80
#